data_AF-A0A199ATC8-F1
#
_entry.id   AF-A0A199ATC8-F1
#
_cell.length_a   1.000
_cell.length_b   1.000
_cell.length_c   1.000
_cell.angle_alpha   90.00
_cell.angle_beta   90.00
_cell.angle_gamma   90.00
#
_symmetry.space_group_name_H-M   'P 1'
#
loop_
_entity.id
_entity.type
_entity.pdbx_description
1 polymer ?
#
loop_
_entity_poly.entity_id
_entity_poly.type
_entity_poly.pdbx_seq_one_letter_code
_entity_poly.pdbx_strand_id
1 'polypeptide(L)'
;MRFRPLTRDDLPTLARWLAEPLVARWWSENSPDRVEQDFGPYLDDAQTECIAEPAARGRGAGAAMAARAVSEIWAHHPGASCVIVPVNIENPRSWGALLRAGFRRLPDAELTPDNPGDTPLHAICRIDRPARRGTGTPWTGAGSW
;
A
#
# COMPACT_ATOMS: atom_id res chain seq x y z
N MET A 1 9.49 -7.77 -12.73
CA MET A 1 9.39 -7.64 -11.26
C MET A 1 8.38 -8.67 -10.77
N ARG A 2 8.69 -9.47 -9.74
CA ARG A 2 7.82 -10.54 -9.25
C ARG A 2 7.49 -10.29 -7.78
N PHE A 3 6.21 -10.33 -7.44
CA PHE A 3 5.74 -10.33 -6.05
C PHE A 3 5.47 -11.77 -5.63
N ARG A 4 5.81 -12.08 -4.38
CA ARG A 4 5.39 -13.31 -3.71
C ARG A 4 5.09 -12.97 -2.26
N PRO A 5 4.24 -13.75 -1.58
CA PRO A 5 4.05 -13.62 -0.15
C PRO A 5 5.39 -13.62 0.57
N LEU A 6 5.53 -12.74 1.55
CA LEU A 6 6.60 -12.82 2.53
C LEU A 6 6.41 -14.15 3.28
N THR A 7 7.50 -14.84 3.58
CA THR A 7 7.50 -16.07 4.37
C THR A 7 8.44 -15.91 5.55
N ARG A 8 8.37 -16.83 6.53
CA ARG A 8 9.29 -16.82 7.68
C ARG A 8 10.76 -16.89 7.26
N ASP A 9 11.07 -17.55 6.15
CA ASP A 9 12.43 -17.62 5.58
C ASP A 9 12.97 -16.25 5.13
N ASP A 10 12.09 -15.27 4.92
CA ASP A 10 12.47 -13.93 4.48
C ASP A 10 12.73 -12.97 5.63
N LEU A 11 12.38 -13.33 6.86
CA LEU A 11 12.48 -12.45 8.02
C LEU A 11 13.91 -11.95 8.28
N PRO A 12 14.99 -12.75 8.10
CA PRO A 12 16.35 -12.22 8.20
C PRO A 12 16.66 -11.14 7.14
N THR A 13 16.11 -11.28 5.93
CA THR A 13 16.27 -10.29 4.87
C THR A 13 15.47 -9.03 5.16
N LEU A 14 14.24 -9.19 5.66
CA LEU A 14 13.40 -8.10 6.11
C LEU A 14 14.04 -7.31 7.25
N ALA A 15 14.56 -7.99 8.27
CA ALA A 15 15.28 -7.38 9.39
C ALA A 15 16.44 -6.50 8.92
N ARG A 16 17.21 -6.97 7.93
CA ARG A 16 18.30 -6.19 7.33
C ARG A 16 17.79 -4.93 6.64
N TRP A 17 16.68 -4.99 5.92
CA TRP A 17 16.11 -3.81 5.26
C TRP A 17 15.51 -2.82 6.26
N LEU A 18 14.86 -3.31 7.32
CA LEU A 18 14.33 -2.47 8.40
C LEU A 18 15.44 -1.73 9.16
N ALA A 19 16.61 -2.36 9.30
CA ALA A 19 17.79 -1.75 9.92
C ALA A 19 18.49 -0.68 9.03
N GLU A 20 18.14 -0.56 7.75
CA GLU A 20 18.69 0.50 6.89
C GLU A 20 18.22 1.87 7.38
N PRO A 21 19.11 2.87 7.59
CA PRO A 21 18.73 4.18 8.15
C PRO A 21 17.60 4.89 7.40
N LEU A 22 17.47 4.62 6.10
CA LEU A 22 16.41 5.15 5.26
C LEU A 22 15.02 4.56 5.58
N VAL A 23 14.99 3.29 5.98
CA VAL A 23 13.76 2.55 6.30
C VAL A 23 13.43 2.75 7.78
N ALA A 24 14.42 2.59 8.66
CA ALA A 24 14.29 2.78 10.11
C ALA A 24 13.68 4.14 10.49
N ARG A 25 13.94 5.20 9.70
CA ARG A 25 13.31 6.51 9.90
C ARG A 25 11.78 6.45 9.92
N TRP A 26 11.17 5.55 9.15
CA TRP A 26 9.72 5.47 8.94
C TRP A 26 9.07 4.27 9.62
N TRP A 27 9.85 3.49 10.38
CA TRP A 27 9.44 2.21 10.97
C TRP A 27 10.04 2.10 12.38
N SER A 28 9.26 2.43 13.41
CA SER A 28 9.69 2.39 14.83
C SER A 28 9.81 0.95 15.38
N GLU A 29 10.69 0.77 16.37
CA GLU A 29 10.93 -0.47 17.15
C GLU A 29 11.40 -1.74 16.41
N ASN A 30 12.09 -1.61 15.28
CA ASN A 30 12.64 -2.75 14.54
C ASN A 30 14.01 -3.20 15.03
N SER A 31 14.06 -3.87 16.18
CA SER A 31 15.20 -4.75 16.45
C SER A 31 15.07 -6.01 15.58
N PRO A 32 16.16 -6.55 14.99
CA PRO A 32 16.13 -7.82 14.26
C PRO A 32 15.44 -8.95 15.04
N ASP A 33 15.51 -8.88 16.37
CA ASP A 33 14.94 -9.85 17.31
C ASP A 33 13.41 -9.75 17.45
N ARG A 34 12.79 -8.65 16.98
CA ARG A 34 11.34 -8.44 17.03
C ARG A 34 10.61 -8.71 15.72
N VAL A 35 11.33 -8.94 14.61
CA VAL A 35 10.69 -9.11 13.30
C VAL A 35 9.73 -10.31 13.26
N GLU A 36 10.04 -11.44 13.91
CA GLU A 36 9.06 -12.55 14.04
C GLU A 36 7.87 -12.16 14.94
N GLN A 37 8.09 -11.36 15.99
CA GLN A 37 7.01 -10.95 16.90
C GLN A 37 6.04 -9.98 16.23
N ASP A 38 6.58 -9.03 15.46
CA ASP A 38 5.82 -7.96 14.85
C ASP A 38 5.19 -8.43 13.53
N PHE A 39 5.91 -9.20 12.71
CA PHE A 39 5.45 -9.61 11.39
C PHE A 39 4.94 -11.06 11.32
N GLY A 40 5.36 -11.94 12.23
CA GLY A 40 4.94 -13.34 12.26
C GLY A 40 3.42 -13.53 12.30
N PRO A 41 2.66 -12.77 13.12
CA PRO A 41 1.20 -12.83 13.10
C PRO A 41 0.58 -12.43 11.75
N TYR A 42 1.17 -11.46 11.03
CA TYR A 42 0.68 -11.04 9.71
C TYR A 42 0.97 -12.07 8.61
N LEU A 43 2.01 -12.90 8.77
CA LEU A 43 2.29 -14.01 7.86
C LEU A 43 1.21 -15.09 7.92
N ASP A 44 0.55 -15.24 9.07
CA ASP A 44 -0.48 -16.25 9.28
C ASP A 44 -1.89 -15.74 8.91
N ASP A 45 -2.13 -14.42 8.94
CA ASP A 45 -3.44 -13.78 8.70
C ASP A 45 -3.57 -12.96 7.39
N ALA A 46 -2.62 -13.11 6.46
CA ALA A 46 -2.65 -12.55 5.11
C ALA A 46 -2.92 -11.02 5.04
N GLN A 47 -2.35 -10.24 5.97
CA GLN A 47 -2.37 -8.78 5.89
C GLN A 47 -1.35 -8.27 4.85
N THR A 48 -1.69 -7.20 4.14
CA THR A 48 -0.87 -6.68 3.03
C THR A 48 0.12 -5.61 3.49
N GLU A 49 1.26 -6.04 4.03
CA GLU A 49 2.43 -5.18 4.19
C GLU A 49 3.45 -5.50 3.09
N CYS A 50 3.98 -4.46 2.44
CA CYS A 50 4.86 -4.64 1.29
C CYS A 50 6.14 -3.81 1.47
N ILE A 51 7.29 -4.48 1.50
CA ILE A 51 8.62 -3.87 1.57
C ILE A 51 9.47 -4.41 0.41
N ALA A 52 10.31 -3.57 -0.18
CA ALA A 52 11.18 -3.93 -1.30
C ALA A 52 12.63 -3.55 -1.01
N GLU A 53 13.56 -4.22 -1.70
CA GLU A 53 14.99 -3.95 -1.63
C GLU A 53 15.31 -2.46 -1.82
N PRO A 54 16.23 -1.87 -1.02
CA PRO A 54 16.69 -0.51 -1.22
C PRO A 54 17.21 -0.23 -2.64
N ALA A 55 17.78 -1.25 -3.31
CA ALA A 55 18.26 -1.16 -4.69
C ALA A 55 17.14 -1.07 -5.75
N ALA A 56 15.89 -1.41 -5.40
CA ALA A 56 14.73 -1.29 -6.29
C ALA A 56 14.21 0.16 -6.43
N ARG A 57 14.83 1.12 -5.73
CA ARG A 57 14.48 2.55 -5.78
C ARG A 57 14.60 3.12 -7.20
N GLY A 58 13.72 4.08 -7.51
CA GLY A 58 13.73 4.79 -8.80
C GLY A 58 13.20 3.98 -10.00
N ARG A 59 12.83 2.71 -9.81
CA ARG A 59 12.38 1.80 -10.89
C ARG A 59 10.87 1.52 -10.88
N GLY A 60 10.09 2.36 -10.21
CA GLY A 60 8.63 2.23 -10.13
C GLY A 60 8.12 1.16 -9.16
N ALA A 61 9.01 0.52 -8.38
CA ALA A 61 8.65 -0.60 -7.52
C ALA A 61 7.53 -0.28 -6.50
N GLY A 62 7.61 0.87 -5.83
CA GLY A 62 6.58 1.28 -4.86
C GLY A 62 5.19 1.51 -5.47
N ALA A 63 5.11 2.02 -6.70
CA ALA A 63 3.82 2.18 -7.38
C ALA A 63 3.24 0.82 -7.81
N ALA A 64 4.09 -0.10 -8.28
CA ALA A 64 3.68 -1.46 -8.60
C ALA A 64 3.21 -2.24 -7.36
N MET A 65 3.86 -2.04 -6.20
CA MET A 65 3.44 -2.61 -4.91
C MET A 65 2.07 -2.10 -4.49
N ALA A 66 1.87 -0.78 -4.52
CA ALA A 66 0.59 -0.17 -4.19
C ALA A 66 -0.54 -0.68 -5.11
N ALA A 67 -0.30 -0.78 -6.42
CA ALA A 67 -1.28 -1.32 -7.36
C ALA A 67 -1.63 -2.79 -7.07
N ARG A 68 -0.64 -3.62 -6.72
CA ARG A 68 -0.87 -5.02 -6.33
C ARG A 68 -1.67 -5.11 -5.04
N ALA A 69 -1.30 -4.36 -4.01
CA ALA A 69 -1.99 -4.34 -2.73
C ALA A 69 -3.47 -3.94 -2.88
N VAL A 70 -3.76 -2.91 -3.69
CA VAL A 70 -5.15 -2.52 -4.01
C VAL A 70 -5.93 -3.67 -4.65
N SER A 71 -5.31 -4.39 -5.59
CA SER A 71 -5.95 -5.55 -6.22
C SER A 71 -6.24 -6.67 -5.22
N GLU A 72 -5.35 -6.92 -4.26
CA GLU A 72 -5.54 -7.92 -3.21
C GLU A 72 -6.61 -7.50 -2.21
N ILE A 73 -6.59 -6.25 -1.73
CA ILE A 73 -7.61 -5.68 -0.85
C ILE A 73 -9.00 -5.83 -1.48
N TRP A 74 -9.13 -5.54 -2.78
CA TRP A 74 -10.43 -5.69 -3.45
C TRP A 74 -10.89 -7.13 -3.61
N ALA A 75 -9.96 -8.07 -3.76
CA ALA A 75 -10.28 -9.50 -3.81
C ALA A 75 -10.80 -10.01 -2.45
N HIS A 76 -10.13 -9.62 -1.35
CA HIS A 76 -10.51 -10.02 0.01
C HIS A 76 -11.74 -9.27 0.56
N HIS A 77 -11.95 -8.03 0.10
CA HIS A 77 -13.06 -7.18 0.54
C HIS A 77 -13.94 -6.78 -0.66
N PRO A 78 -14.76 -7.70 -1.20
CA PRO A 78 -15.58 -7.44 -2.39
C PRO A 78 -16.67 -6.38 -2.18
N GLY A 79 -16.96 -5.95 -0.94
CA GLY A 79 -17.84 -4.82 -0.65
C GLY A 79 -17.15 -3.45 -0.62
N ALA A 80 -15.82 -3.39 -0.57
CA ALA A 80 -15.09 -2.13 -0.41
C ALA A 80 -15.20 -1.24 -1.67
N SER A 81 -15.78 -0.05 -1.54
CA SER A 81 -15.95 0.89 -2.67
C SER A 81 -14.69 1.71 -2.97
N CYS A 82 -13.74 1.77 -2.05
CA CYS A 82 -12.48 2.50 -2.19
C CYS A 82 -11.41 1.95 -1.22
N VAL A 83 -10.16 2.34 -1.46
CA VAL A 83 -9.03 2.17 -0.52
C VAL A 83 -8.52 3.57 -0.17
N ILE A 84 -8.31 3.81 1.13
CA ILE A 84 -7.77 5.07 1.66
C ILE A 84 -6.48 4.72 2.41
N VAL A 85 -5.43 5.49 2.14
CA VAL A 85 -4.12 5.34 2.77
C VAL A 85 -3.68 6.70 3.29
N PRO A 86 -3.70 6.94 4.61
CA PRO A 86 -3.01 8.07 5.20
C PRO A 86 -1.51 7.78 5.21
N VAL A 87 -0.71 8.78 4.84
CA VAL A 87 0.76 8.70 4.90
C VAL A 87 1.25 9.99 5.52
N ASN A 88 2.19 9.93 6.47
CA ASN A 88 2.79 11.14 7.03
C ASN A 88 3.25 12.09 5.90
N ILE A 89 2.91 13.38 6.01
CA ILE A 89 3.10 14.35 4.93
C ILE A 89 4.58 14.55 4.58
N GLU A 90 5.47 14.32 5.55
CA GLU A 90 6.93 14.41 5.40
C GLU A 90 7.53 13.24 4.61
N ASN A 91 6.72 12.26 4.20
CA ASN A 91 7.12 11.15 3.34
C ASN A 91 6.63 11.31 1.88
N PRO A 92 7.15 12.29 1.10
CA PRO A 92 6.72 12.54 -0.27
C PRO A 92 7.03 11.41 -1.24
N ARG A 93 7.94 10.52 -0.88
CA ARG A 93 8.27 9.36 -1.70
C ARG A 93 7.18 8.30 -1.62
N SER A 94 6.61 8.07 -0.44
CA SER A 94 5.52 7.11 -0.22
C SER A 94 4.22 7.61 -0.85
N TRP A 95 3.72 8.79 -0.45
CA TRP A 95 2.47 9.28 -1.04
C TRP A 95 2.62 9.59 -2.54
N GLY A 96 3.81 10.01 -3.01
CA GLY A 96 4.08 10.16 -4.44
C GLY A 96 4.11 8.83 -5.22
N ALA A 97 4.36 7.68 -4.57
CA ALA A 97 4.21 6.37 -5.19
C ALA A 97 2.73 5.98 -5.31
N LEU A 98 1.90 6.28 -4.31
CA LEU A 98 0.45 6.08 -4.35
C LEU A 98 -0.19 6.87 -5.48
N LEU A 99 0.18 8.15 -5.65
CA LEU A 99 -0.32 8.96 -6.76
C LEU A 99 0.01 8.34 -8.13
N ARG A 100 1.24 7.82 -8.29
CA ARG A 100 1.66 7.12 -9.52
C ARG A 100 0.95 5.78 -9.71
N ALA A 101 0.43 5.18 -8.65
CA ALA A 101 -0.39 3.97 -8.70
C ALA A 101 -1.89 4.26 -9.01
N GLY A 102 -2.26 5.53 -9.20
CA GLY A 102 -3.62 5.94 -9.55
C GLY A 102 -4.47 6.43 -8.39
N PHE A 103 -3.89 6.61 -7.19
CA PHE A 103 -4.57 7.30 -6.10
C PHE A 103 -4.69 8.79 -6.41
N ARG A 104 -5.75 9.43 -5.90
CA ARG A 104 -5.87 10.88 -5.83
C ARG A 104 -5.59 11.37 -4.41
N ARG A 105 -5.15 12.62 -4.30
CA ARG A 105 -4.98 13.30 -3.01
C ARG A 105 -6.30 13.94 -2.58
N LEU A 106 -6.73 13.65 -1.36
CA LEU A 106 -7.79 14.36 -0.64
C LEU A 106 -7.15 15.47 0.21
N PRO A 107 -7.93 16.37 0.84
CA PRO A 107 -7.38 17.29 1.83
C PRO A 107 -6.56 16.55 2.89
N ASP A 108 -5.43 17.15 3.27
CA ASP A 108 -4.57 16.62 4.33
C ASP A 108 -5.33 16.65 5.66
N ALA A 109 -5.03 15.70 6.55
CA ALA A 109 -5.69 15.58 7.83
C ALA A 109 -4.71 15.26 8.95
N GLU A 110 -5.02 15.72 10.16
CA GLU A 110 -4.30 15.33 11.37
C GLU A 110 -4.79 13.96 11.84
N LEU A 111 -3.85 13.05 12.09
CA LEU A 111 -4.06 11.71 12.63
C LEU A 111 -2.95 11.41 13.63
N THR A 112 -3.22 10.55 14.61
CA THR A 112 -2.16 10.01 15.47
C THR A 112 -1.17 9.26 14.58
N PRO A 113 0.11 9.65 14.56
CA PRO A 113 1.11 8.99 13.72
C PRO A 113 1.45 7.61 14.29
N ASP A 114 1.71 6.65 13.40
CA ASP A 114 2.15 5.30 13.80
C ASP A 114 3.53 5.33 14.46
N ASN A 115 4.37 6.29 14.08
CA ASN A 115 5.68 6.53 14.68
C ASN A 115 5.61 7.71 15.68
N PRO A 116 5.93 7.52 16.98
CA PRO A 116 5.86 8.58 18.00
C PRO A 116 6.71 9.84 17.72
N GLY A 117 7.68 9.75 16.80
CA GLY A 117 8.51 10.89 16.38
C GLY A 117 7.99 11.68 15.18
N ASP A 118 6.94 11.21 14.52
CA ASP A 118 6.40 11.81 13.31
C ASP A 118 5.40 12.94 13.64
N THR A 119 5.26 13.90 12.73
CA THR A 119 4.22 14.93 12.85
C THR A 119 2.81 14.34 12.62
N PRO A 120 1.74 14.91 13.20
CA PRO A 120 0.40 14.34 13.04
C PRO A 120 -0.21 14.58 11.65
N LEU A 121 0.41 15.40 10.79
CA LEU A 121 -0.17 15.77 9.50
C LEU A 121 0.07 14.68 8.44
N HIS A 122 -1.00 14.19 7.83
CA HIS A 122 -0.96 13.12 6.84
C HIS A 122 -1.52 13.56 5.47
N ALA A 123 -0.83 13.17 4.40
CA ALA A 123 -1.36 13.19 3.05
C ALA A 123 -2.37 12.04 2.88
N ILE A 124 -3.63 12.38 2.66
CA ILE A 124 -4.71 11.39 2.50
C ILE A 124 -4.82 10.98 1.03
N CYS A 125 -4.44 9.74 0.72
CA CYS A 125 -4.51 9.18 -0.62
C CYS A 125 -5.72 8.25 -0.74
N ARG A 126 -6.53 8.41 -1.80
CA ARG A 126 -7.69 7.54 -2.07
C ARG A 126 -7.69 7.02 -3.49
N ILE A 127 -8.05 5.75 -3.67
CA ILE A 127 -8.42 5.17 -4.96
C ILE A 127 -9.81 4.54 -4.87
N ASP A 128 -10.69 4.87 -5.81
CA ASP A 128 -12.02 4.26 -5.87
C ASP A 128 -11.96 2.96 -6.65
N ARG A 129 -12.79 1.99 -6.26
CA ARG A 129 -12.97 0.79 -7.05
C ARG A 129 -13.56 1.16 -8.40
N PRO A 130 -12.97 0.69 -9.53
CA PRO A 130 -13.57 0.89 -10.83
C PRO A 130 -14.99 0.34 -10.83
N ALA A 131 -15.95 1.16 -11.25
CA ALA A 131 -17.29 0.65 -11.52
C ALA A 131 -17.14 -0.52 -12.49
N ARG A 132 -17.72 -1.68 -12.17
CA ARG A 132 -17.84 -2.78 -13.14
C ARG A 132 -18.48 -2.16 -14.37
N ARG A 133 -17.75 -2.11 -15.50
CA ARG A 133 -18.39 -1.81 -16.78
C ARG A 133 -19.48 -2.86 -16.93
N GLY A 134 -20.73 -2.44 -16.79
CA GLY A 134 -21.85 -3.28 -17.19
C GLY A 134 -21.57 -3.70 -18.61
N THR A 135 -21.74 -4.98 -18.91
CA THR A 135 -21.95 -5.44 -20.28
C THR A 135 -23.23 -4.74 -20.74
N GLY A 136 -23.08 -3.51 -21.24
CA GLY A 136 -24.18 -2.78 -21.82
C GLY A 136 -24.68 -3.62 -22.98
N THR A 137 -25.90 -4.15 -22.85
CA THR A 137 -26.65 -4.66 -24.01
C THR A 137 -26.57 -3.57 -25.08
N PRO A 138 -26.13 -3.87 -26.31
CA PRO A 138 -26.12 -2.87 -27.37
C PRO A 138 -27.54 -2.31 -27.50
N TRP A 139 -27.66 -0.99 -27.48
CA TRP A 139 -28.91 -0.31 -27.76
C TRP A 139 -29.41 -0.73 -29.15
N THR A 140 -30.49 -1.50 -29.21
CA THR A 140 -31.20 -1.83 -30.46
C THR A 140 -32.29 -0.79 -30.68
N GLY A 141 -31.91 0.42 -31.06
CA GLY A 141 -32.86 1.42 -31.53
C GLY A 141 -32.87 1.46 -33.05
N ALA A 142 -33.89 0.83 -33.65
CA ALA A 142 -34.38 1.16 -34.99
C ALA A 142 -35.84 0.72 -35.09
N GLY A 143 -36.75 1.65 -35.39
CA GLY A 143 -38.14 1.31 -35.74
C GLY A 143 -39.15 2.36 -35.31
N SER A 144 -39.17 3.48 -36.03
CA SER A 144 -40.27 4.44 -36.15
C SER A 144 -41.56 3.76 -36.67
N TRP A 145 -42.71 4.11 -36.11
CA TRP A 145 -44.03 3.91 -36.73
C TRP A 145 -44.33 5.03 -37.72
#